data_AF-A0A2V9HUI4-F1
#
_entry.id   AF-A0A2V9HUI4-F1
#
_cell.length_a   1.000
_cell.length_b   1.000
_cell.length_c   1.000
_cell.angle_alpha   90.00
_cell.angle_beta   90.00
_cell.angle_gamma   90.00
#
_symmetry.space_group_name_H-M   'P 1'
#
loop_
_entity.id
_entity.type
_entity.pdbx_description
1 polymer ?
#
loop_
_entity_poly.entity_id
_entity_poly.type
_entity_poly.pdbx_seq_one_letter_code
_entity_poly.pdbx_strand_id
1 'polypeptide(L)' 'MLFGVAHFEAREPAQSFDMVITNGRIIDGTGSPWYMGDIGIRSGKIAAIGN' A
#
# COMPACT_ATOMS: atom_id res chain seq x y z
N MET A 1 17.38 40.44 13.23
CA MET A 1 17.84 39.58 12.12
C MET A 1 16.95 38.35 12.10
N LEU A 2 16.30 38.07 10.97
CA LEU A 2 15.30 37.02 10.80
C LEU A 2 16.01 35.70 10.46
N PHE A 3 15.90 34.67 11.30
CA PHE A 3 16.36 33.33 10.93
C PHE A 3 15.19 32.58 10.30
N GLY A 4 15.30 32.31 8.99
CA GLY A 4 14.36 31.46 8.27
C GLY A 4 14.49 30.01 8.75
N VAL A 5 13.36 29.42 9.16
CA VAL A 5 13.25 27.99 9.40
C VAL A 5 13.09 27.29 8.05
N ALA A 6 14.06 26.45 7.67
CA ALA A 6 13.89 25.54 6.55
C ALA A 6 12.87 24.47 6.98
N HIS A 7 11.71 24.44 6.33
CA HIS A 7 10.79 23.32 6.46
C HIS A 7 11.45 22.08 5.87
N PHE A 8 11.89 21.16 6.73
CA PHE A 8 12.13 19.79 6.32
C PHE A 8 10.77 19.16 6.03
N GLU A 9 10.42 19.04 4.76
CA GLU A 9 9.32 18.14 4.37
C GLU A 9 9.77 16.72 4.70
N ALA A 10 9.24 16.17 5.78
CA ALA A 10 9.34 14.74 6.04
C ALA A 10 8.67 14.04 4.86
N ARG A 11 9.49 13.33 4.05
CA ARG A 11 8.96 12.39 3.08
C ARG A 11 8.18 11.37 3.90
N GLU A 12 6.86 11.28 3.69
CA GLU A 12 6.04 10.19 4.23
C GLU A 12 6.81 8.89 3.97
N PRO A 13 7.11 8.10 5.02
CA PRO A 13 7.85 6.86 4.83
C PRO A 13 7.09 6.05 3.78
N ALA A 14 7.81 5.59 2.75
CA ALA A 14 7.24 4.75 1.71
C ALA A 14 6.39 3.69 2.38
N GLN A 15 5.09 3.70 2.06
CA GLN A 15 4.07 3.06 2.88
C GLN A 15 4.31 1.55 2.87
N SER A 16 5.02 1.05 3.88
CA SER A 16 5.57 -0.30 3.86
C SER A 16 4.49 -1.33 4.19
N PHE A 17 4.55 -2.46 3.49
CA PHE A 17 3.74 -3.64 3.79
C PHE A 17 4.54 -4.61 4.65
N ASP A 18 3.86 -5.32 5.54
CA ASP A 18 4.45 -6.42 6.30
C ASP A 18 4.63 -7.66 5.40
N MET A 19 3.73 -7.79 4.42
CA MET A 19 3.72 -8.87 3.45
C MET A 19 3.12 -8.39 2.12
N VAL A 20 3.68 -8.87 1.02
CA VAL A 20 3.12 -8.72 -0.32
C VAL A 20 2.93 -10.10 -0.93
N ILE A 21 1.72 -10.39 -1.40
CA ILE A 21 1.43 -11.56 -2.24
C ILE A 21 1.38 -11.06 -3.68
N THR A 22 2.25 -11.58 -4.54
CA THR A 22 2.34 -11.11 -5.93
C THR A 22 1.77 -12.12 -6.92
N ASN A 23 1.27 -11.62 -8.07
CA ASN A 23 0.71 -12.41 -9.16
C ASN A 23 -0.39 -13.39 -8.71
N GLY A 24 -1.21 -12.97 -7.75
CA GLY A 24 -2.25 -13.80 -7.16
C GLY A 24 -3.53 -13.79 -7.98
N ARG A 25 -4.28 -14.91 -7.96
CA ARG A 25 -5.69 -14.91 -8.37
C ARG A 25 -6.57 -14.48 -7.20
N ILE A 26 -7.21 -13.34 -7.33
CA ILE A 26 -8.04 -12.71 -6.31
C ILE A 26 -9.51 -13.05 -6.56
N ILE A 27 -10.19 -13.53 -5.52
CA ILE A 27 -11.65 -13.69 -5.46
C ILE A 27 -12.14 -12.75 -4.36
N ASP A 28 -12.91 -11.73 -4.71
CA ASP A 28 -13.32 -10.64 -3.80
C ASP A 28 -14.73 -10.79 -3.21
N GLY A 29 -15.45 -11.84 -3.58
CA GLY A 29 -16.79 -12.14 -3.06
C GLY A 29 -17.93 -11.29 -3.67
N THR A 30 -17.66 -10.44 -4.66
CA THR A 30 -18.70 -9.64 -5.34
C THR A 30 -19.60 -10.44 -6.29
N GLY A 31 -19.25 -11.70 -6.56
CA GLY A 31 -19.90 -12.54 -7.57
C GLY A 31 -19.26 -12.44 -8.96
N SER A 32 -18.30 -11.54 -9.15
CA SER A 32 -17.48 -11.47 -10.36
C SER A 32 -16.47 -12.64 -10.44
N PRO A 33 -15.98 -13.01 -11.63
CA PRO A 33 -14.86 -13.95 -11.76
C PRO A 33 -13.61 -13.46 -11.03
N TRP A 34 -12.67 -14.39 -10.82
CA TRP A 34 -11.36 -14.02 -10.28
C TRP A 34 -10.59 -13.11 -11.25
N TYR A 35 -9.69 -12.30 -10.70
CA TYR A 35 -8.74 -11.47 -11.47
C TYR A 35 -7.33 -11.61 -10.93
N MET A 36 -6.32 -11.17 -11.70
CA MET A 36 -4.92 -11.17 -11.26
C MET A 36 -4.61 -9.87 -10.52
N GLY A 37 -3.79 -9.96 -9.48
CA GLY A 37 -3.24 -8.77 -8.83
C GLY A 37 -2.32 -9.08 -7.67
N ASP A 38 -1.77 -8.01 -7.12
CA ASP A 38 -0.90 -8.03 -5.95
C ASP A 38 -1.69 -7.57 -4.70
N ILE A 39 -1.42 -8.19 -3.55
CA ILE A 39 -2.05 -7.82 -2.27
C ILE A 39 -0.98 -7.36 -1.28
N GLY A 40 -1.05 -6.10 -0.86
CA GLY A 40 -0.26 -5.55 0.23
C GLY A 40 -0.99 -5.69 1.56
N ILE A 41 -0.35 -6.34 2.54
CA ILE A 41 -0.89 -6.55 3.88
C ILE A 41 -0.11 -5.69 4.89
N ARG A 42 -0.83 -4.99 5.75
CA ARG A 42 -0.27 -4.23 6.88
C ARG A 42 -1.10 -4.43 8.13
N SER A 43 -0.44 -4.75 9.23
CA SER A 43 -1.04 -5.00 10.54
C SER A 43 -2.19 -6.02 10.47
N GLY A 44 -1.99 -7.08 9.67
CA GLY A 44 -2.98 -8.15 9.46
C GLY A 44 -4.20 -7.74 8.62
N LYS A 45 -4.17 -6.60 7.93
CA LYS A 45 -5.26 -6.09 7.09
C LYS A 45 -4.80 -5.91 5.65
N ILE A 46 -5.70 -6.09 4.69
CA ILE A 46 -5.46 -5.67 3.30
C ILE A 46 -5.35 -4.14 3.28
N ALA A 47 -4.19 -3.64 2.91
CA ALA A 47 -3.88 -2.21 2.88
C ALA A 47 -3.86 -1.64 1.45
N ALA A 48 -3.57 -2.50 0.45
CA ALA A 48 -3.61 -2.13 -0.96
C ALA A 48 -3.87 -3.37 -1.83
N ILE A 49 -4.47 -3.13 -3.00
CA ILE A 49 -4.55 -4.07 -4.12
C ILE A 49 -3.85 -3.40 -5.30
N GLY A 50 -2.88 -4.09 -5.91
CA GLY A 50 -2.11 -3.66 -7.06
C GLY A 50 -2.32 -4.55 -8.28
N ASN A 51 -1.63 -4.26 -9.37
CA ASN A 51 -1.65 -5.04 -10.62
C ASN A 51 -0.68 -6.20 -10.59
#